data_AF-A0A1H9Y879-F1
#
_entry.id   AF-A0A1H9Y879-F1
#
_cell.length_a   1.000
_cell.length_b   1.000
_cell.length_c   1.000
_cell.angle_alpha   90.00
_cell.angle_beta   90.00
_cell.angle_gamma   90.00
#
_symmetry.space_group_name_H-M   'P 1'
#
loop_
_entity.id
_entity.type
_entity.pdbx_description
1 polymer ?
#
loop_
_entity_poly.entity_id
_entity_poly.type
_entity_poly.pdbx_seq_one_letter_code
_entity_poly.pdbx_strand_id
1 'polypeptide(L)' 'MEFLYFPEDKMEYFPGIIVVLFFCVIAIIVTRMFIKVSKKEQEKIDKQYGDQMKVNQSNQRDD' A
#
# COMPACT_ATOMS: atom_id res chain seq x y z
N MET A 1 -3.64 22.39 31.34
CA MET A 1 -2.77 21.50 30.55
C MET A 1 -3.17 20.08 30.93
N GLU A 2 -3.71 19.30 29.99
CA GLU A 2 -3.91 17.87 30.26
C GLU A 2 -2.53 17.26 30.45
N PHE A 3 -2.24 16.83 31.67
CA PHE A 3 -1.01 16.12 31.97
C PHE A 3 -1.10 14.76 31.27
N LEU A 4 -0.19 14.47 30.33
CA LEU A 4 -0.06 13.13 29.79
C LEU A 4 0.21 12.20 30.97
N TYR A 5 -0.77 11.34 31.30
CA TYR A 5 -0.58 10.32 32.32
C TYR A 5 0.39 9.29 31.76
N PHE A 6 1.62 9.37 32.26
CA PHE A 6 2.62 8.35 31.98
C PHE A 6 2.58 7.37 33.15
N PRO A 7 2.05 6.15 32.96
CA PRO A 7 2.12 5.15 34.00
C PRO A 7 3.57 4.92 34.47
N GLU A 8 3.73 4.80 35.78
CA GLU A 8 5.00 4.48 36.42
C GLU A 8 5.50 3.10 35.96
N ASP A 9 4.57 2.16 35.76
CA ASP A 9 4.85 0.85 35.18
C ASP A 9 4.71 0.86 33.65
N LYS A 10 5.82 0.56 32.95
CA LYS A 10 5.86 0.51 31.49
C LYS A 10 5.02 -0.62 30.89
N MET A 11 4.64 -1.61 31.69
CA MET A 11 3.80 -2.72 31.26
C MET A 11 2.38 -2.27 30.86
N GLU A 12 1.92 -1.11 31.35
CA GLU A 12 0.61 -0.58 31.00
C GLU A 12 0.53 -0.02 29.55
N TYR A 13 1.68 0.23 28.90
CA TYR A 13 1.74 0.62 27.47
C TYR A 13 1.67 -0.57 26.50
N PHE A 14 1.86 -1.80 26.99
CA PHE A 14 1.91 -3.01 26.18
C PHE A 14 0.67 -3.20 25.29
N PRO A 15 -0.56 -2.92 25.76
CA PRO A 15 -1.76 -2.98 24.91
C PRO A 15 -1.67 -2.06 23.69
N GLY A 16 -1.13 -0.83 23.84
CA GLY A 16 -0.97 0.12 22.74
C GLY A 16 0.01 -0.39 21.68
N ILE A 17 1.13 -0.98 22.12
CA ILE A 17 2.13 -1.54 21.22
C ILE A 17 1.55 -2.71 20.40
N ILE A 18 0.76 -3.58 21.04
CA ILE A 18 0.10 -4.70 20.36
C ILE A 18 -0.85 -4.19 19.27
N VAL A 19 -1.65 -3.16 19.57
CA VAL A 19 -2.59 -2.57 18.59
C VAL A 19 -1.83 -1.99 17.40
N VAL A 20 -0.78 -1.22 17.64
CA VAL A 20 0.05 -0.63 16.57
C VAL A 20 0.66 -1.74 15.70
N LEU A 21 1.26 -2.75 16.32
CA LEU A 21 1.85 -3.87 15.58
C LEU A 21 0.81 -4.62 14.75
N PHE A 22 -0.38 -4.85 15.31
CA PHE A 22 -1.48 -5.51 14.60
C PHE A 22 -1.87 -4.73 13.34
N PHE A 23 -2.07 -3.41 13.44
CA PHE A 23 -2.39 -2.58 12.28
C PHE A 23 -1.24 -2.51 11.27
N CYS A 24 0.01 -2.43 11.72
CA CYS A 24 1.17 -2.45 10.83
C CYS A 24 1.24 -3.76 10.02
N VAL A 25 1.04 -4.91 10.68
CA VAL A 25 1.03 -6.22 10.01
C VAL A 25 -0.08 -6.29 8.97
N ILE A 26 -1.29 -5.84 9.31
CA ILE A 26 -2.43 -5.81 8.37
C ILE A 26 -2.12 -4.90 7.19
N ALA A 27 -1.60 -3.69 7.43
CA ALA A 27 -1.26 -2.75 6.37
C ALA A 27 -0.29 -3.38 5.36
N ILE A 28 0.76 -4.06 5.86
CA ILE A 28 1.73 -4.76 4.99
C ILE A 28 1.04 -5.84 4.16
N ILE A 29 0.16 -6.64 4.76
CA ILE A 29 -0.57 -7.71 4.07
C ILE A 29 -1.46 -7.11 2.97
N VAL A 30 -2.26 -6.09 3.31
CA VAL A 30 -3.18 -5.43 2.39
C VAL A 30 -2.42 -4.79 1.22
N THR A 31 -1.35 -4.05 1.49
CA THR A 31 -0.51 -3.44 0.43
C THR A 31 0.07 -4.51 -0.50
N ARG A 32 0.54 -5.64 0.05
CA ARG A 32 1.04 -6.75 -0.79
C ARG A 32 -0.05 -7.38 -1.65
N MET A 33 -1.25 -7.59 -1.09
CA MET A 33 -2.40 -8.11 -1.85
C MET A 33 -2.81 -7.13 -2.95
N PHE A 34 -2.90 -5.84 -2.64
CA PHE A 34 -3.27 -4.79 -3.57
C PHE A 34 -2.31 -4.72 -4.77
N ILE A 35 -0.99 -4.71 -4.53
CA ILE A 35 0.01 -4.71 -5.60
C ILE A 35 -0.13 -5.95 -6.49
N LYS A 36 -0.39 -7.13 -5.91
CA LYS A 36 -0.56 -8.37 -6.67
C LYS A 36 -1.79 -8.32 -7.58
N VAL A 37 -2.89 -7.75 -7.10
CA VAL A 37 -4.11 -7.57 -7.89
C VAL A 37 -3.88 -6.54 -9.00
N SER A 38 -3.30 -5.39 -8.67
CA SER A 38 -2.99 -4.33 -9.64
C SER A 38 -2.09 -4.83 -10.78
N LYS A 39 -1.06 -5.62 -10.49
CA LYS A 39 -0.20 -6.22 -11.52
C LYS A 39 -0.96 -7.16 -12.47
N LYS A 40 -1.90 -7.95 -11.94
CA LYS A 40 -2.74 -8.83 -12.78
C LYS A 40 -3.67 -8.03 -13.69
N GLU A 41 -4.22 -6.94 -13.19
CA GLU A 41 -5.06 -6.05 -14.00
C GLU A 41 -4.24 -5.34 -15.07
N GLN A 42 -3.06 -4.84 -14.73
CA GLN A 42 -2.14 -4.24 -15.68
C GLN A 42 -1.78 -5.21 -16.81
N GLU A 43 -1.45 -6.46 -16.49
CA GLU A 43 -1.15 -7.49 -17.50
C GLU A 43 -2.35 -7.77 -18.41
N LYS A 44 -3.58 -7.79 -17.88
CA LYS A 44 -4.79 -7.97 -18.70
C LYS A 44 -5.01 -6.79 -19.64
N ILE A 45 -4.84 -5.58 -19.14
CA ILE A 45 -5.00 -4.35 -19.93
C ILE A 45 -3.93 -4.29 -21.02
N ASP A 46 -2.66 -4.59 -20.70
CA ASP A 46 -1.57 -4.61 -21.67
C ASP A 46 -1.78 -5.69 -22.74
N LYS A 47 -2.32 -6.86 -22.38
CA LYS A 47 -2.70 -7.88 -23.38
C LYS A 47 -3.85 -7.44 -24.29
N GLN A 48 -4.81 -6.68 -23.79
CA GLN A 48 -5.98 -6.25 -24.59
C GLN A 48 -5.72 -4.99 -25.41
N TYR A 49 -4.88 -4.08 -24.92
CA TYR A 49 -4.72 -2.74 -25.46
C TYR A 49 -3.26 -2.33 -25.67
N GLY A 50 -2.28 -3.18 -25.32
CA GLY A 50 -0.85 -2.85 -25.34
C GLY A 50 -0.34 -2.45 -26.72
N ASP A 51 -0.82 -3.07 -27.79
CA ASP A 51 -0.46 -2.67 -29.16
C ASP A 51 -0.98 -1.26 -29.50
N GLN A 52 -2.19 -0.89 -29.04
CA GLN A 52 -2.74 0.45 -29.26
C GLN A 52 -2.06 1.52 -28.39
N MET A 53 -1.57 1.15 -27.20
CA MET A 53 -0.82 2.06 -26.34
C MET A 53 0.61 2.31 -26.85
N LYS A 54 1.28 1.30 -27.41
CA LYS A 54 2.62 1.45 -28.00
C LYS A 54 2.62 2.36 -29.23
N VAL A 55 1.62 2.23 -30.09
CA VAL A 55 1.47 3.05 -31.31
C VAL A 55 1.22 4.52 -30.98
N ASN A 56 0.42 4.83 -29.95
CA ASN A 56 0.17 6.21 -29.54
C ASN A 56 1.39 6.85 -28.84
N GLN A 57 2.20 6.09 -28.10
CA GLN A 57 3.41 6.62 -27.45
C GLN A 57 4.56 6.92 -28.42
N SER A 58 4.69 6.18 -29.54
CA SER A 58 5.65 6.55 -30.59
C SER A 58 5.23 7.84 -31.29
N ASN A 59 3.93 7.97 -31.60
CA ASN A 59 3.41 9.13 -32.31
C ASN A 59 3.52 10.45 -31.50
N GLN A 60 3.56 10.40 -30.17
CA GLN A 60 3.72 11.57 -29.29
C GLN A 60 5.17 11.96 -28.99
N ARG A 61 6.17 11.14 -29.33
CA ARG A 61 7.60 11.50 -29.17
C ARG A 61 8.21 12.11 -30.42
N ASP A 62 7.49 12.02 -31.54
CA ASP A 62 7.93 12.50 -32.86
C ASP A 62 7.36 13.91 -33.21
N ASP A 63 6.60 14.53 -32.30
CA ASP A 63 6.12 15.93 -32.34
C ASP A 63 6.86 16.81 -31.31
#